data_AF-R6TLH1-F1
#
_entry.id   AF-R6TLH1-F1
#
_cell.length_a   1.000
_cell.length_b   1.000
_cell.length_c   1.000
_cell.angle_alpha   90.00
_cell.angle_beta   90.00
_cell.angle_gamma   90.00
#
_symmetry.space_group_name_H-M   'P 1'
#
loop_
_entity.id
_entity.type
_entity.pdbx_description
1 polymer ?
#
loop_
_entity_poly.entity_id
_entity_poly.type
_entity_poly.pdbx_seq_one_letter_code
_entity_poly.pdbx_strand_id
1 'polypeptide(L)'
;MNYKRPCENACKVKAISMSETKAAKIDNGKCISCGACVYQCPFGAISDKSFILNVIDLIKKSGGNREYKVYAVVAPSISSQFTYAKLGQVITGIKALGFHTVVEAALGADMVADAESRELVKKGVLTSSCCPAFVDYIEKQFPQLSEYISHNLSPMATIARYIKEQDETAKVVFIGPCTAKKMEFRKPEVHKYIDIAMTFEELQALFDSRDLDITSMEEGVLDNASYFGRIFARCGGLADAVAEGIKEHGDDFELNAVSCDGIEECRVALLRLAKKIGNTNFIEGMACVGGCIGGAGCLTHGEKNKAEVDKYGKEAYEKTIADAISVLNH
;
A
#
# COMPACT_ATOMS: atom_id res chain seq x y z
N MET A 1 -15.52 -4.54 -35.52
CA MET A 1 -14.82 -4.85 -34.25
C MET A 1 -14.77 -3.58 -33.42
N ASN A 2 -15.40 -3.58 -32.25
CA ASN A 2 -15.44 -2.41 -31.36
C ASN A 2 -14.14 -2.40 -30.53
N TYR A 3 -13.02 -1.98 -31.14
CA TYR A 3 -11.71 -1.96 -30.50
C TYR A 3 -11.66 -0.85 -29.45
N LYS A 4 -12.17 -1.15 -28.25
CA LYS A 4 -11.97 -0.31 -27.07
C LYS A 4 -10.49 -0.26 -26.70
N ARG A 5 -10.00 0.92 -26.32
CA ARG A 5 -8.60 1.09 -25.93
C ARG A 5 -8.29 0.25 -24.67
N PRO A 6 -7.07 -0.30 -24.52
CA PRO A 6 -6.70 -1.08 -23.34
C PRO A 6 -7.00 -0.36 -22.01
N CYS A 7 -6.69 0.93 -21.92
CA CYS A 7 -6.97 1.74 -20.74
C CYS A 7 -8.47 1.86 -20.41
N GLU A 8 -9.34 1.97 -21.43
CA GLU A 8 -10.80 2.01 -21.25
C GLU A 8 -11.33 0.64 -20.76
N ASN A 9 -10.80 -0.46 -21.29
CA ASN A 9 -11.16 -1.82 -20.88
C ASN A 9 -10.67 -2.15 -19.45
N ALA A 10 -9.48 -1.64 -19.10
CA ALA A 10 -8.88 -1.80 -17.79
C ALA A 10 -9.63 -1.02 -16.71
N CYS A 11 -10.16 0.17 -17.03
CA CYS A 11 -10.90 1.00 -16.09
C CYS A 11 -12.27 0.40 -15.74
N LYS A 12 -12.32 -0.36 -14.64
CA LYS A 12 -13.55 -1.01 -14.16
C LYS A 12 -14.59 -0.03 -13.63
N VAL A 13 -14.15 1.07 -13.03
CA VAL A 13 -15.01 2.18 -12.57
C VAL A 13 -15.53 3.10 -13.70
N LYS A 14 -15.19 2.79 -14.96
CA LYS A 14 -15.66 3.53 -16.16
C LYS A 14 -15.36 5.04 -16.12
N ALA A 15 -14.18 5.39 -15.60
CA ALA A 15 -13.69 6.77 -15.56
C ALA A 15 -12.98 7.20 -16.86
N ILE A 16 -12.73 6.29 -17.81
CA ILE A 16 -12.04 6.60 -19.07
C ILE A 16 -13.03 6.58 -20.24
N SER A 17 -12.97 7.61 -21.07
CA SER A 17 -13.69 7.71 -22.35
C SER A 17 -12.77 8.31 -23.42
N MET A 18 -13.14 8.17 -24.70
CA MET A 18 -12.40 8.78 -25.81
C MET A 18 -13.00 10.13 -26.16
N SER A 19 -12.16 11.17 -26.27
CA SER A 19 -12.56 12.48 -26.79
C SER A 19 -12.84 12.43 -28.29
N GLU A 20 -13.35 13.53 -28.85
CA GLU A 20 -13.51 13.72 -30.30
C GLU A 20 -12.19 13.54 -31.07
N THR A 21 -11.08 13.93 -30.47
CA THR A 21 -9.72 13.75 -31.02
C THR A 21 -9.17 12.33 -30.85
N LYS A 22 -9.98 11.39 -30.34
CA LYS A 22 -9.60 10.01 -29.99
C LYS A 22 -8.54 9.90 -28.89
N ALA A 23 -8.30 10.97 -28.14
CA ALA A 23 -7.45 10.97 -26.97
C ALA A 23 -8.20 10.40 -25.76
N ALA A 24 -7.50 9.70 -24.87
CA ALA A 24 -8.09 9.23 -23.62
C ALA A 24 -8.39 10.42 -22.70
N LYS A 25 -9.63 10.51 -22.23
CA LYS A 25 -10.09 11.48 -21.24
C LYS A 25 -10.40 10.74 -19.94
N ILE A 26 -9.87 11.24 -18.82
CA ILE A 26 -10.12 10.71 -17.48
C ILE A 26 -11.14 11.62 -16.78
N ASP A 27 -12.25 11.04 -16.33
CA ASP A 27 -13.20 11.66 -15.42
C ASP A 27 -12.66 11.54 -13.98
N ASN A 28 -12.07 12.62 -13.46
CA ASN A 28 -11.51 12.65 -12.11
C ASN A 28 -12.57 12.51 -11.00
N GLY A 29 -13.85 12.75 -11.30
CA GLY A 29 -14.95 12.51 -10.36
C GLY A 29 -15.23 11.02 -10.14
N LYS A 30 -14.87 10.17 -11.11
CA LYS A 30 -15.03 8.70 -11.04
C LYS A 30 -13.72 7.95 -10.83
N CYS A 31 -12.60 8.54 -11.25
CA CYS A 31 -11.28 7.92 -11.15
C CYS A 31 -10.92 7.68 -9.70
N ILE A 32 -10.48 6.46 -9.37
CA ILE A 32 -10.01 6.05 -8.04
C ILE A 32 -8.48 5.95 -7.94
N SER A 33 -7.77 6.46 -8.95
CA SER A 33 -6.31 6.52 -9.01
C SER A 33 -5.56 5.18 -8.86
N CYS A 34 -6.24 4.05 -9.10
CA CYS A 34 -5.65 2.71 -8.94
C CYS A 34 -4.55 2.35 -9.96
N GLY A 35 -4.41 3.13 -11.04
CA GLY A 35 -3.35 2.95 -12.03
C GLY A 35 -3.54 1.79 -13.00
N ALA A 36 -4.66 1.05 -12.97
CA ALA A 36 -4.94 -0.04 -13.91
C ALA A 36 -4.84 0.39 -15.39
N CYS A 37 -5.19 1.64 -15.69
CA CYS A 37 -5.06 2.22 -17.03
C CYS A 37 -3.61 2.54 -17.44
N VAL A 38 -2.74 2.86 -16.47
CA VAL A 38 -1.30 3.10 -16.68
C VAL A 38 -0.65 1.79 -17.04
N TYR A 39 -0.83 0.77 -16.20
CA TYR A 39 -0.26 -0.56 -16.39
C TYR A 39 -0.66 -1.21 -17.72
N GLN A 40 -1.92 -1.03 -18.14
CA GLN A 40 -2.42 -1.61 -19.39
C GLN A 40 -2.10 -0.78 -20.64
N CYS A 41 -1.39 0.35 -20.51
CA CYS A 41 -1.07 1.19 -21.65
C CYS A 41 0.23 0.72 -22.35
N PRO A 42 0.16 0.10 -23.56
CA PRO A 42 1.36 -0.40 -24.23
C PRO A 42 2.24 0.72 -24.81
N PHE A 43 1.76 1.96 -24.80
CA PHE A 43 2.43 3.11 -25.44
C PHE A 43 3.00 4.10 -24.42
N GLY A 44 2.75 3.93 -23.12
CA GLY A 44 3.06 4.96 -22.12
C GLY A 44 2.28 6.27 -22.29
N ALA A 45 1.18 6.25 -23.06
CA ALA A 45 0.36 7.44 -23.32
C ALA A 45 -0.44 7.90 -22.08
N ILE A 46 -0.66 6.99 -21.13
CA ILE A 46 -1.17 7.31 -19.79
C ILE A 46 -0.07 6.89 -18.82
N SER A 47 0.41 7.83 -18.03
CA SER A 47 1.39 7.63 -16.97
C SER A 47 0.86 8.19 -15.65
N ASP A 48 1.38 7.69 -14.55
CA ASP A 48 1.19 8.31 -13.26
C ASP A 48 2.16 9.50 -13.08
N LYS A 49 1.89 10.33 -12.07
CA LYS A 49 2.75 11.48 -11.79
C LYS A 49 4.02 11.00 -11.10
N SER A 50 5.18 11.24 -11.74
CA SER A 50 6.45 10.93 -11.11
C SER A 50 6.81 11.92 -9.99
N PHE A 51 7.43 11.41 -8.94
CA PHE A 51 8.01 12.15 -7.82
C PHE A 51 9.52 11.90 -7.66
N ILE A 52 10.18 11.23 -8.62
CA ILE A 52 11.64 10.98 -8.61
C ILE A 52 12.43 12.26 -8.32
N LEU A 53 12.14 13.35 -9.05
CA LEU A 53 12.86 14.62 -8.86
C LEU A 53 12.64 15.22 -7.47
N ASN A 54 11.44 15.08 -6.91
CA ASN A 54 11.14 15.53 -5.55
C ASN A 54 11.96 14.73 -4.53
N VAL A 55 12.09 13.41 -4.71
CA VAL A 55 12.89 12.55 -3.83
C VAL A 55 14.37 12.90 -3.94
N ILE A 56 14.89 13.11 -5.15
CA ILE A 56 16.28 13.54 -5.37
C ILE A 56 16.55 14.89 -4.68
N ASP A 57 15.65 15.86 -4.85
CA ASP A 57 15.76 17.17 -4.22
C ASP A 57 15.76 17.07 -2.69
N LEU A 58 14.86 16.25 -2.12
CA LEU A 58 14.79 15.98 -0.68
C LEU A 58 16.08 15.33 -0.15
N ILE A 59 16.60 14.32 -0.84
CA ILE A 59 17.87 13.66 -0.46
C ILE A 59 19.02 14.65 -0.52
N LYS A 60 19.14 15.46 -1.58
CA LYS A 60 20.21 16.45 -1.71
C LYS A 60 20.15 17.52 -0.62
N LYS A 61 18.95 18.06 -0.37
CA LYS A 61 18.73 19.11 0.64
C LYS A 61 18.87 18.61 2.08
N SER A 62 18.83 17.30 2.32
CA SER A 62 19.16 16.73 3.64
C SER A 62 20.60 17.00 4.09
N GLY A 63 21.49 17.37 3.15
CA GLY A 63 22.90 17.58 3.43
C GLY A 63 23.62 16.31 3.88
N GLY A 64 23.22 15.15 3.36
CA GLY A 64 23.72 13.86 3.85
C GLY A 64 23.14 13.51 5.22
N ASN A 65 21.84 13.76 5.40
CA ASN A 65 21.10 13.52 6.64
C ASN A 65 21.54 14.37 7.84
N ARG A 66 22.12 15.56 7.61
CA ARG A 66 22.54 16.51 8.66
C ARG A 66 21.47 17.56 8.99
N GLU A 67 20.81 18.10 7.97
CA GLU A 67 19.75 19.11 8.15
C GLU A 67 18.45 18.46 8.62
N TYR A 68 18.19 17.26 8.10
CA TYR A 68 17.09 16.38 8.46
C TYR A 68 17.40 14.98 7.95
N LYS A 69 16.81 13.95 8.54
CA LYS A 69 17.02 12.56 8.12
C LYS A 69 15.94 12.12 7.15
N VAL A 70 16.33 11.50 6.03
CA VAL A 70 15.39 10.98 5.03
C VAL A 70 15.14 9.49 5.27
N TYR A 71 13.95 9.15 5.75
CA TYR A 71 13.51 7.78 5.99
C TYR A 71 12.82 7.22 4.75
N ALA A 72 13.22 6.01 4.32
CA ALA A 72 12.48 5.26 3.31
C ALA A 72 11.50 4.31 4.01
N VAL A 73 10.19 4.51 3.81
CA VAL A 73 9.16 3.57 4.25
C VAL A 73 8.78 2.69 3.07
N VAL A 74 9.14 1.41 3.12
CA VAL A 74 8.89 0.46 2.01
C VAL A 74 7.64 -0.36 2.27
N ALA A 75 6.82 -0.57 1.22
CA ALA A 75 5.66 -1.45 1.31
C ALA A 75 6.09 -2.93 1.41
N PRO A 76 5.35 -3.80 2.12
CA PRO A 76 5.76 -5.20 2.33
C PRO A 76 5.85 -6.05 1.06
N SER A 77 5.18 -5.59 -0.01
CA SER A 77 5.27 -6.23 -1.32
C SER A 77 6.68 -6.19 -1.92
N ILE A 78 7.60 -5.36 -1.42
CA ILE A 78 8.99 -5.22 -1.90
C ILE A 78 9.71 -6.58 -2.00
N SER A 79 9.37 -7.52 -1.11
CA SER A 79 9.88 -8.91 -1.06
C SER A 79 9.72 -9.68 -2.38
N SER A 80 8.80 -9.27 -3.26
CA SER A 80 8.50 -9.94 -4.54
C SER A 80 8.88 -9.13 -5.79
N GLN A 81 9.42 -7.92 -5.65
CA GLN A 81 9.52 -6.96 -6.77
C GLN A 81 10.87 -7.00 -7.48
N PHE A 82 11.95 -7.02 -6.71
CA PHE A 82 13.32 -6.99 -7.23
C PHE A 82 13.86 -8.41 -7.41
N THR A 83 13.22 -9.21 -8.27
CA THR A 83 13.49 -10.66 -8.41
C THR A 83 14.92 -11.01 -8.86
N TYR A 84 15.68 -10.03 -9.33
CA TYR A 84 17.07 -10.16 -9.74
C TYR A 84 18.07 -9.93 -8.58
N ALA A 85 17.61 -9.50 -7.39
CA ALA A 85 18.43 -9.21 -6.22
C ALA A 85 17.80 -9.79 -4.94
N LYS A 86 18.60 -9.98 -3.89
CA LYS A 86 18.05 -10.35 -2.58
C LYS A 86 17.47 -9.12 -1.89
N LEU A 87 16.45 -9.30 -1.06
CA LEU A 87 15.79 -8.19 -0.36
C LEU A 87 16.80 -7.33 0.42
N GLY A 88 17.67 -7.93 1.22
CA GLY A 88 18.68 -7.18 1.99
C GLY A 88 19.59 -6.31 1.11
N GLN A 89 19.87 -6.73 -0.11
CA GLN A 89 20.66 -5.94 -1.07
C GLN A 89 19.90 -4.72 -1.59
N VAL A 90 18.60 -4.87 -1.84
CA VAL A 90 17.71 -3.74 -2.17
C VAL A 90 17.73 -2.70 -1.04
N ILE A 91 17.68 -3.15 0.22
CA ILE A 91 17.75 -2.28 1.39
C ILE A 91 19.07 -1.51 1.45
N THR A 92 20.19 -2.19 1.22
CA THR A 92 21.50 -1.54 1.12
C THR A 92 21.56 -0.56 -0.05
N GLY A 93 20.97 -0.91 -1.19
CA GLY A 93 20.84 -0.02 -2.35
C GLY A 93 20.08 1.26 -2.04
N ILE A 94 18.95 1.17 -1.32
CA ILE A 94 18.18 2.34 -0.88
C ILE A 94 19.05 3.24 0.00
N LYS A 95 19.80 2.67 0.96
CA LYS A 95 20.73 3.47 1.78
C LYS A 95 21.83 4.12 0.93
N ALA A 96 22.36 3.42 -0.07
CA ALA A 96 23.37 3.95 -1.00
C ALA A 96 22.86 5.13 -1.86
N LEU A 97 21.54 5.23 -2.10
CA LEU A 97 20.94 6.41 -2.75
C LEU A 97 21.04 7.68 -1.89
N GLY A 98 21.19 7.54 -0.57
CA GLY A 98 21.34 8.64 0.40
C GLY A 98 20.28 8.68 1.50
N PHE A 99 19.39 7.70 1.57
CA PHE A 99 18.43 7.56 2.66
C PHE A 99 19.15 7.26 3.98
N HIS A 100 18.67 7.85 5.08
CA HIS A 100 19.21 7.62 6.42
C HIS A 100 19.02 6.17 6.85
N THR A 101 17.80 5.66 6.72
CA THR A 101 17.45 4.27 7.02
C THR A 101 16.21 3.84 6.25
N VAL A 102 15.95 2.55 6.26
CA VAL A 102 14.78 1.92 5.64
C VAL A 102 13.95 1.27 6.74
N VAL A 103 12.64 1.52 6.70
CA VAL A 103 11.66 0.97 7.65
C VAL A 103 10.57 0.30 6.84
N GLU A 104 10.15 -0.90 7.24
CA GLU A 104 9.05 -1.57 6.57
C GLU A 104 7.70 -1.05 7.08
N ALA A 105 6.79 -0.75 6.15
CA ALA A 105 5.41 -0.39 6.47
C ALA A 105 4.61 -1.55 7.11
N ALA A 106 5.17 -2.76 7.14
CA ALA A 106 4.60 -3.94 7.79
C ALA A 106 4.35 -3.70 9.29
N LEU A 107 5.21 -2.95 9.99
CA LEU A 107 4.93 -2.58 11.38
C LEU A 107 3.74 -1.63 11.48
N GLY A 108 3.60 -0.70 10.53
CA GLY A 108 2.40 0.10 10.41
C GLY A 108 1.16 -0.74 10.12
N ALA A 109 1.31 -1.89 9.47
CA ALA A 109 0.22 -2.83 9.23
C ALA A 109 -0.16 -3.58 10.51
N ASP A 110 0.80 -4.00 11.34
CA ASP A 110 0.54 -4.55 12.67
C ASP A 110 -0.24 -3.55 13.54
N MET A 111 0.20 -2.27 13.56
CA MET A 111 -0.51 -1.19 14.28
C MET A 111 -1.95 -0.99 13.79
N VAL A 112 -2.16 -1.08 12.47
CA VAL A 112 -3.49 -0.93 11.87
C VAL A 112 -4.36 -2.15 12.14
N ALA A 113 -3.81 -3.37 12.12
CA ALA A 113 -4.55 -4.59 12.45
C ALA A 113 -5.06 -4.58 13.89
N ASP A 114 -4.22 -4.17 14.86
CA ASP A 114 -4.64 -3.99 16.26
C ASP A 114 -5.76 -2.94 16.37
N ALA A 115 -5.63 -1.80 15.69
CA ALA A 115 -6.63 -0.74 15.77
C ALA A 115 -7.94 -1.08 15.06
N GLU A 116 -7.89 -1.70 13.87
CA GLU A 116 -9.07 -2.09 13.09
C GLU A 116 -9.83 -3.26 13.75
N SER A 117 -9.14 -4.20 14.39
CA SER A 117 -9.79 -5.28 15.15
C SER A 117 -10.61 -4.74 16.32
N ARG A 118 -10.05 -3.82 17.13
CA ARG A 118 -10.80 -3.14 18.21
C ARG A 118 -11.98 -2.33 17.67
N GLU A 119 -11.77 -1.62 16.56
CA GLU A 119 -12.83 -0.84 15.92
C GLU A 119 -13.97 -1.74 15.43
N LEU A 120 -13.64 -2.86 14.80
CA LEU A 120 -14.61 -3.82 14.28
C LEU A 120 -15.43 -4.44 15.41
N VAL A 121 -14.80 -4.89 16.51
CA VAL A 121 -15.50 -5.44 17.68
C VAL A 121 -16.49 -4.41 18.23
N LYS A 122 -16.09 -3.13 18.29
CA LYS A 122 -16.94 -2.05 18.79
C LYS A 122 -18.09 -1.67 17.84
N LYS A 123 -17.84 -1.63 16.53
CA LYS A 123 -18.84 -1.20 15.52
C LYS A 123 -19.74 -2.33 15.05
N GLY A 124 -19.30 -3.57 15.15
CA GLY A 124 -19.98 -4.76 14.64
C GLY A 124 -19.92 -4.93 13.12
N VAL A 125 -19.69 -3.87 12.33
CA VAL A 125 -19.46 -3.93 10.89
C VAL A 125 -18.41 -2.89 10.48
N LEU A 126 -17.43 -3.30 9.66
CA LEU A 126 -16.34 -2.44 9.20
C LEU A 126 -15.86 -2.79 7.78
N THR A 127 -15.35 -1.79 7.08
CA THR A 127 -14.59 -1.94 5.83
C THR A 127 -13.19 -1.37 6.05
N SER A 128 -12.17 -2.04 5.51
CA SER A 128 -10.77 -1.63 5.65
C SER A 128 -10.49 -0.25 5.06
N SER A 129 -9.56 0.52 5.65
CA SER A 129 -9.15 1.84 5.11
C SER A 129 -7.78 1.85 4.41
N CYS A 130 -7.04 0.73 4.43
CA CYS A 130 -5.63 0.69 4.00
C CYS A 130 -5.41 0.92 2.49
N CYS A 131 -6.39 0.57 1.65
CA CYS A 131 -6.35 0.74 0.19
C CYS A 131 -7.04 2.07 -0.20
N PRO A 132 -6.28 3.13 -0.55
CA PRO A 132 -6.87 4.44 -0.84
C PRO A 132 -7.80 4.43 -2.06
N ALA A 133 -7.55 3.56 -3.03
CA ALA A 133 -8.43 3.39 -4.20
C ALA A 133 -9.78 2.74 -3.83
N PHE A 134 -9.80 1.85 -2.83
CA PHE A 134 -11.03 1.25 -2.31
C PHE A 134 -11.83 2.25 -1.47
N VAL A 135 -11.16 3.00 -0.60
CA VAL A 135 -11.79 4.09 0.18
C VAL A 135 -12.46 5.10 -0.74
N ASP A 136 -11.71 5.61 -1.73
CA ASP A 136 -12.24 6.58 -2.70
C ASP A 136 -13.35 5.99 -3.57
N TYR A 137 -13.33 4.68 -3.82
CA TYR A 137 -14.44 3.99 -4.49
C TYR A 137 -15.72 3.97 -3.66
N ILE A 138 -15.63 3.69 -2.35
CA ILE A 138 -16.78 3.77 -1.44
C ILE A 138 -17.30 5.21 -1.41
N GLU A 139 -16.43 6.20 -1.18
CA GLU A 139 -16.82 7.61 -1.08
C GLU A 139 -17.56 8.10 -2.35
N LYS A 140 -17.13 7.65 -3.53
CA LYS A 140 -17.70 8.08 -4.82
C LYS A 140 -18.92 7.29 -5.27
N GLN A 141 -18.96 5.98 -5.03
CA GLN A 141 -19.96 5.08 -5.62
C GLN A 141 -20.94 4.50 -4.60
N PHE A 142 -20.56 4.49 -3.32
CA PHE A 142 -21.36 4.00 -2.20
C PHE A 142 -21.28 4.97 -1.01
N PRO A 143 -21.57 6.27 -1.17
CA PRO A 143 -21.41 7.26 -0.09
C PRO A 143 -22.23 6.93 1.17
N GLN A 144 -23.31 6.17 1.03
CA GLN A 144 -24.12 5.66 2.15
C GLN A 144 -23.39 4.61 3.01
N LEU A 145 -22.27 4.06 2.52
CA LEU A 145 -21.44 3.08 3.25
C LEU A 145 -20.21 3.73 3.89
N SER A 146 -19.98 5.03 3.71
CA SER A 146 -18.80 5.71 4.22
C SER A 146 -18.66 5.63 5.74
N GLU A 147 -19.76 5.46 6.49
CA GLU A 147 -19.73 5.27 7.95
C GLU A 147 -19.04 3.97 8.39
N TYR A 148 -18.99 2.96 7.50
CA TYR A 148 -18.35 1.68 7.75
C TYR A 148 -16.85 1.70 7.38
N ILE A 149 -16.33 2.77 6.80
CA ILE A 149 -14.89 2.87 6.53
C ILE A 149 -14.17 3.02 7.87
N SER A 150 -13.11 2.24 8.09
CA SER A 150 -12.24 2.45 9.24
C SER A 150 -11.71 3.88 9.27
N HIS A 151 -11.71 4.48 10.44
CA HIS A 151 -11.15 5.82 10.65
C HIS A 151 -9.64 5.78 10.87
N ASN A 152 -9.03 4.59 10.89
CA ASN A 152 -7.59 4.44 11.05
C ASN A 152 -6.83 4.92 9.81
N LEU A 153 -5.63 5.44 10.04
CA LEU A 153 -4.67 5.74 9.00
C LEU A 153 -4.21 4.45 8.30
N SER A 154 -3.80 4.54 7.03
CA SER A 154 -3.20 3.40 6.36
C SER A 154 -1.83 3.03 6.96
N PRO A 155 -1.32 1.80 6.75
CA PRO A 155 -0.02 1.38 7.27
C PRO A 155 1.13 2.36 6.96
N MET A 156 1.13 2.93 5.75
CA MET A 156 2.07 3.97 5.32
C MET A 156 2.03 5.19 6.25
N ALA A 157 0.84 5.72 6.51
CA ALA A 157 0.66 6.93 7.30
C ALA A 157 0.86 6.67 8.80
N THR A 158 0.45 5.49 9.28
CA THR A 158 0.60 5.07 10.68
C THR A 158 2.07 4.95 11.07
N ILE A 159 2.88 4.23 10.29
CA ILE A 159 4.32 4.11 10.59
C ILE A 159 5.06 5.45 10.43
N ALA A 160 4.65 6.28 9.47
CA ALA A 160 5.27 7.58 9.26
C ALA A 160 4.97 8.56 10.39
N ARG A 161 3.76 8.50 10.96
CA ARG A 161 3.43 9.23 12.18
C ARG A 161 4.35 8.80 13.32
N TYR A 162 4.49 7.50 13.55
CA TYR A 162 5.37 6.96 14.58
C TYR A 162 6.83 7.42 14.39
N ILE A 163 7.37 7.33 13.17
CA ILE A 163 8.73 7.79 12.86
C ILE A 163 8.93 9.26 13.23
N LYS A 164 7.96 10.14 12.90
CA LYS A 164 8.06 11.58 13.20
C LYS A 164 7.86 11.91 14.68
N GLU A 165 7.13 11.07 15.43
CA GLU A 165 7.01 11.19 16.88
C GLU A 165 8.33 10.83 17.58
N GLN A 166 9.11 9.91 17.02
CA GLN A 166 10.42 9.50 17.54
C GLN A 166 11.58 10.36 17.03
N ASP A 167 11.43 10.96 15.85
CA ASP A 167 12.43 11.83 15.22
C ASP A 167 11.75 13.02 14.55
N GLU A 168 11.73 14.16 15.25
CA GLU A 168 11.12 15.41 14.75
C GLU A 168 11.78 15.93 13.46
N THR A 169 13.03 15.52 13.18
CA THR A 169 13.74 15.88 11.94
C THR A 169 13.39 14.97 10.78
N ALA A 170 12.58 13.92 10.99
CA ALA A 170 12.32 12.94 9.97
C ALA A 170 11.57 13.52 8.76
N LYS A 171 12.10 13.24 7.57
CA LYS A 171 11.43 13.37 6.29
C LYS A 171 11.15 11.98 5.72
N VAL A 172 9.88 11.69 5.43
CA VAL A 172 9.45 10.32 5.11
C VAL A 172 9.09 10.22 3.63
N VAL A 173 9.77 9.31 2.93
CA VAL A 173 9.44 8.92 1.56
C VAL A 173 8.85 7.52 1.59
N PHE A 174 7.59 7.39 1.19
CA PHE A 174 6.99 6.08 0.96
C PHE A 174 7.42 5.53 -0.40
N ILE A 175 7.74 4.24 -0.45
CA ILE A 175 8.11 3.50 -1.64
C ILE A 175 7.23 2.26 -1.73
N GLY A 176 6.40 2.15 -2.77
CA GLY A 176 5.45 1.03 -2.83
C GLY A 176 4.85 0.76 -4.20
N PRO A 177 3.90 -0.18 -4.29
CA PRO A 177 3.39 -0.67 -5.57
C PRO A 177 2.24 0.16 -6.15
N CYS A 178 1.86 1.27 -5.51
CA CYS A 178 0.53 1.85 -5.70
C CYS A 178 0.58 3.33 -6.11
N THR A 179 -0.01 3.64 -7.25
CA THR A 179 -0.22 5.02 -7.71
C THR A 179 -1.23 5.77 -6.84
N ALA A 180 -2.22 5.07 -6.26
CA ALA A 180 -3.22 5.71 -5.40
C ALA A 180 -2.62 6.23 -4.07
N LYS A 181 -1.50 5.65 -3.60
CA LYS A 181 -0.74 6.18 -2.45
C LYS A 181 -0.18 7.58 -2.74
N LYS A 182 0.07 7.92 -4.01
CA LYS A 182 0.43 9.28 -4.45
C LYS A 182 -0.70 10.29 -4.31
N MET A 183 -1.95 9.82 -4.27
CA MET A 183 -3.11 10.68 -3.97
C MET A 183 -3.36 10.74 -2.47
N GLU A 184 -3.17 9.62 -1.76
CA GLU A 184 -3.32 9.56 -0.32
C GLU A 184 -2.39 10.53 0.42
N PHE A 185 -1.09 10.58 0.08
CA PHE A 185 -0.18 11.50 0.80
C PHE A 185 -0.50 12.98 0.59
N ARG A 186 -1.31 13.32 -0.41
CA ARG A 186 -1.77 14.69 -0.66
C ARG A 186 -2.99 15.07 0.19
N LYS A 187 -3.65 14.10 0.84
CA LYS A 187 -4.76 14.36 1.75
C LYS A 187 -4.25 15.07 3.01
N PRO A 188 -4.94 16.10 3.55
CA PRO A 188 -4.47 16.88 4.69
C PRO A 188 -4.09 16.05 5.93
N GLU A 189 -4.83 14.98 6.19
CA GLU A 189 -4.63 14.07 7.30
C GLU A 189 -3.36 13.20 7.18
N VAL A 190 -2.84 13.02 5.96
CA VAL A 190 -1.64 12.21 5.67
C VAL A 190 -0.43 13.06 5.31
N HIS A 191 -0.61 14.20 4.64
CA HIS A 191 0.49 15.04 4.16
C HIS A 191 1.43 15.54 5.27
N LYS A 192 0.92 15.68 6.49
CA LYS A 192 1.72 16.00 7.67
C LYS A 192 2.73 14.91 8.07
N TYR A 193 2.48 13.65 7.69
CA TYR A 193 3.32 12.50 8.04
C TYR A 193 4.16 11.99 6.87
N ILE A 194 3.66 12.07 5.64
CA ILE A 194 4.37 11.61 4.44
C ILE A 194 4.76 12.82 3.60
N ASP A 195 6.07 13.00 3.42
CA ASP A 195 6.61 14.11 2.62
C ASP A 195 6.49 13.78 1.11
N ILE A 196 6.78 12.54 0.69
CA ILE A 196 6.71 12.10 -0.71
C ILE A 196 6.29 10.62 -0.80
N ALA A 197 5.57 10.23 -1.86
CA ALA A 197 5.33 8.83 -2.22
C ALA A 197 5.82 8.54 -3.65
N MET A 198 6.56 7.44 -3.83
CA MET A 198 7.04 6.95 -5.13
C MET A 198 6.78 5.46 -5.32
N THR A 199 6.82 5.00 -6.57
CA THR A 199 6.60 3.59 -6.92
C THR A 199 7.89 2.75 -6.85
N PHE A 200 7.78 1.42 -6.94
CA PHE A 200 8.95 0.57 -7.12
C PHE A 200 9.62 0.76 -8.49
N GLU A 201 8.83 1.02 -9.54
CA GLU A 201 9.37 1.43 -10.85
C GLU A 201 10.23 2.70 -10.76
N GLU A 202 9.80 3.68 -9.96
CA GLU A 202 10.59 4.89 -9.73
C GLU A 202 11.85 4.63 -8.90
N LEU A 203 11.79 3.72 -7.92
CA LEU A 203 12.97 3.28 -7.18
C LEU A 203 13.98 2.57 -8.11
N GLN A 204 13.51 1.70 -9.01
CA GLN A 204 14.37 1.06 -10.02
C GLN A 204 15.08 2.11 -10.88
N ALA A 205 14.33 3.11 -11.37
CA ALA A 205 14.91 4.20 -12.16
C ALA A 205 15.97 4.99 -11.38
N LEU A 206 15.82 5.13 -10.06
CA LEU A 206 16.85 5.75 -9.20
C LEU A 206 18.11 4.89 -9.09
N PHE A 207 18.00 3.57 -8.95
CA PHE A 207 19.15 2.66 -8.97
C PHE A 207 19.88 2.72 -10.31
N ASP A 208 19.13 2.63 -11.41
CA ASP A 208 19.67 2.66 -12.76
C ASP A 208 20.36 4.01 -13.04
N SER A 209 19.79 5.13 -12.58
CA SER A 209 20.38 6.47 -12.78
C SER A 209 21.73 6.70 -12.11
N ARG A 210 22.09 5.84 -11.14
CA ARG A 210 23.37 5.89 -10.42
C ARG A 210 24.29 4.72 -10.79
N ASP A 211 23.91 3.92 -11.78
CA ASP A 211 24.62 2.69 -12.16
C ASP A 211 24.90 1.79 -10.94
N LEU A 212 23.95 1.73 -10.00
CA LEU A 212 24.09 0.91 -8.78
C LEU A 212 23.81 -0.55 -9.10
N ASP A 213 24.87 -1.36 -9.13
CA ASP A 213 24.74 -2.81 -9.10
C ASP A 213 24.38 -3.27 -7.68
N ILE A 214 23.09 -3.36 -7.40
CA ILE A 214 22.62 -3.85 -6.09
C ILE A 214 22.96 -5.33 -5.86
N THR A 215 23.18 -6.13 -6.92
CA THR A 215 23.39 -7.58 -6.77
C THR A 215 24.75 -7.93 -6.17
N SER A 216 25.70 -7.00 -6.19
CA SER A 216 27.02 -7.12 -5.55
C SER A 216 27.10 -6.50 -4.15
N MET A 217 26.02 -5.89 -3.67
CA MET A 217 26.00 -5.26 -2.35
C MET A 217 25.82 -6.29 -1.21
N GLU A 218 26.29 -5.93 -0.02
CA GLU A 218 26.01 -6.66 1.20
C GLU A 218 24.52 -6.60 1.57
N GLU A 219 24.03 -7.66 2.22
CA GLU A 219 22.63 -7.74 2.66
C GLU A 219 22.43 -6.92 3.93
N GLY A 220 21.61 -5.87 3.83
CA GLY A 220 21.10 -5.16 4.99
C GLY A 220 19.98 -5.92 5.69
N VAL A 221 19.78 -5.61 6.97
CA VAL A 221 18.65 -6.16 7.75
C VAL A 221 17.43 -5.27 7.58
N LEU A 222 16.29 -5.92 7.32
CA LEU A 222 14.96 -5.34 7.42
C LEU A 222 14.12 -6.31 8.23
N ASP A 223 14.04 -6.08 9.53
CA ASP A 223 13.12 -6.83 10.39
C ASP A 223 12.58 -5.93 11.48
N ASN A 224 11.31 -5.60 11.38
CA ASN A 224 10.64 -4.72 12.32
C ASN A 224 9.14 -5.02 12.45
N ALA A 225 8.66 -6.17 11.97
CA ALA A 225 7.22 -6.44 11.85
C ALA A 225 6.91 -7.93 12.01
N SER A 226 5.65 -8.23 12.32
CA SER A 226 5.18 -9.61 12.46
C SER A 226 4.92 -10.30 11.12
N TYR A 227 4.64 -11.61 11.18
CA TYR A 227 4.07 -12.35 10.04
C TYR A 227 2.84 -11.64 9.46
N PHE A 228 1.92 -11.18 10.32
CA PHE A 228 0.65 -10.58 9.93
C PHE A 228 0.87 -9.24 9.23
N GLY A 229 1.75 -8.39 9.75
CA GLY A 229 2.12 -7.13 9.11
C GLY A 229 2.72 -7.31 7.70
N ARG A 230 3.52 -8.37 7.49
CA ARG A 230 4.13 -8.65 6.18
C ARG A 230 3.11 -9.16 5.15
N ILE A 231 2.15 -10.01 5.55
CA ILE A 231 1.17 -10.59 4.61
C ILE A 231 0.09 -9.61 4.15
N PHE A 232 -0.04 -8.42 4.76
CA PHE A 232 -0.94 -7.34 4.28
C PHE A 232 -0.78 -7.00 2.79
N ALA A 233 0.38 -7.30 2.21
CA ALA A 233 0.65 -7.04 0.80
C ALA A 233 -0.20 -7.88 -0.17
N ARG A 234 -0.75 -9.03 0.28
CA ARG A 234 -1.62 -9.89 -0.53
C ARG A 234 -3.09 -9.76 -0.10
N CYS A 235 -4.01 -9.99 -1.04
CA CYS A 235 -5.42 -10.14 -0.69
C CYS A 235 -5.62 -11.26 0.35
N GLY A 236 -6.45 -10.99 1.35
CA GLY A 236 -6.68 -11.86 2.51
C GLY A 236 -5.76 -11.55 3.68
N GLY A 237 -4.63 -10.88 3.46
CA GLY A 237 -3.62 -10.67 4.50
C GLY A 237 -4.10 -9.75 5.62
N LEU A 238 -4.91 -8.74 5.29
CA LEU A 238 -5.52 -7.87 6.30
C LEU A 238 -6.62 -8.61 7.08
N ALA A 239 -7.48 -9.38 6.41
CA ALA A 239 -8.49 -10.17 7.12
C ALA A 239 -7.86 -11.20 8.07
N ASP A 240 -6.78 -11.86 7.64
CA ASP A 240 -5.99 -12.78 8.48
C ASP A 240 -5.43 -12.05 9.72
N ALA A 241 -4.92 -10.83 9.54
CA ALA A 241 -4.37 -10.03 10.64
C ALA A 241 -5.43 -9.48 11.59
N VAL A 242 -6.59 -9.06 11.09
CA VAL A 242 -7.72 -8.65 11.95
C VAL A 242 -8.24 -9.83 12.76
N ALA A 243 -8.29 -11.03 12.16
CA ALA A 243 -8.65 -12.25 12.87
C ALA A 243 -7.68 -12.55 14.03
N GLU A 244 -6.37 -12.41 13.79
CA GLU A 244 -5.38 -12.58 14.86
C GLU A 244 -5.49 -11.46 15.91
N GLY A 245 -5.70 -10.21 15.52
CA GLY A 245 -5.90 -9.10 16.46
C GLY A 245 -7.05 -9.35 17.44
N ILE A 246 -8.22 -9.76 16.94
CA ILE A 246 -9.39 -10.11 17.77
C ILE A 246 -9.03 -11.24 18.75
N LYS A 247 -8.31 -12.26 18.27
CA LYS A 247 -7.87 -13.39 19.08
C LYS A 247 -6.87 -12.98 20.17
N GLU A 248 -5.90 -12.12 19.85
CA GLU A 248 -4.92 -11.59 20.80
C GLU A 248 -5.57 -10.71 21.88
N HIS A 249 -6.65 -10.01 21.53
CA HIS A 249 -7.41 -9.18 22.49
C HIS A 249 -8.28 -10.02 23.44
N GLY A 250 -8.55 -11.29 23.10
CA GLY A 250 -9.43 -12.17 23.86
C GLY A 250 -10.92 -11.81 23.71
N ASP A 251 -11.28 -11.15 22.61
CA ASP A 251 -12.66 -10.75 22.34
C ASP A 251 -13.51 -11.93 21.84
N ASP A 252 -14.69 -12.11 22.41
CA ASP A 252 -15.69 -13.07 21.92
C ASP A 252 -16.49 -12.45 20.77
N PHE A 253 -15.85 -12.37 19.60
CA PHE A 253 -16.43 -11.78 18.38
C PHE A 253 -16.32 -12.74 17.20
N GLU A 254 -17.46 -13.09 16.60
CA GLU A 254 -17.49 -13.94 15.40
C GLU A 254 -17.17 -13.14 14.14
N LEU A 255 -15.94 -13.29 13.63
CA LEU A 255 -15.50 -12.64 12.39
C LEU A 255 -16.06 -13.36 11.15
N ASN A 256 -16.84 -12.61 10.36
CA ASN A 256 -17.37 -13.02 9.07
C ASN A 256 -16.77 -12.12 7.98
N ALA A 257 -15.47 -12.28 7.72
CA ALA A 257 -14.71 -11.47 6.79
C ALA A 257 -14.93 -11.87 5.32
N VAL A 258 -14.90 -10.87 4.43
CA VAL A 258 -14.85 -11.03 2.97
C VAL A 258 -13.65 -10.25 2.45
N SER A 259 -12.66 -10.98 1.92
CA SER A 259 -11.53 -10.39 1.22
C SER A 259 -11.84 -10.28 -0.27
N CYS A 260 -11.78 -9.05 -0.78
CA CYS A 260 -12.14 -8.73 -2.16
C CYS A 260 -10.89 -8.54 -2.99
N ASP A 261 -10.67 -9.42 -3.98
CA ASP A 261 -9.52 -9.35 -4.88
C ASP A 261 -9.84 -8.56 -6.16
N GLY A 262 -9.58 -7.26 -6.12
CA GLY A 262 -9.88 -6.34 -7.19
C GLY A 262 -11.24 -5.65 -7.05
N ILE A 263 -11.39 -4.54 -7.78
CA ILE A 263 -12.51 -3.62 -7.57
C ILE A 263 -13.89 -4.19 -7.96
N GLU A 264 -13.95 -5.19 -8.83
CA GLU A 264 -15.22 -5.85 -9.17
C GLU A 264 -15.75 -6.71 -8.02
N GLU A 265 -14.88 -7.43 -7.31
CA GLU A 265 -15.27 -8.17 -6.10
C GLU A 265 -15.65 -7.21 -4.99
N CYS A 266 -14.89 -6.11 -4.83
CA CYS A 266 -15.24 -5.03 -3.90
C CYS A 266 -16.66 -4.50 -4.16
N ARG A 267 -17.00 -4.25 -5.44
CA ARG A 267 -18.34 -3.80 -5.84
C ARG A 267 -19.43 -4.79 -5.44
N VAL A 268 -19.20 -6.10 -5.62
CA VAL A 268 -20.16 -7.14 -5.24
C VAL A 268 -20.34 -7.17 -3.72
N ALA A 269 -19.26 -7.13 -2.94
CA ALA A 269 -19.31 -7.13 -1.49
C ALA A 269 -20.04 -5.88 -0.94
N LEU A 270 -19.71 -4.69 -1.44
CA LEU A 270 -20.36 -3.44 -1.05
C LEU A 270 -21.86 -3.43 -1.41
N LEU A 271 -22.25 -3.97 -2.57
CA LEU A 271 -23.67 -4.11 -2.93
C LEU A 271 -24.44 -5.04 -1.98
N ARG A 272 -23.80 -6.12 -1.52
CA ARG A 272 -24.41 -7.04 -0.53
C ARG A 272 -24.53 -6.35 0.82
N LEU A 273 -23.51 -5.62 1.26
CA LEU A 273 -23.52 -4.84 2.49
C LEU A 273 -24.62 -3.77 2.46
N ALA A 274 -24.72 -2.98 1.38
CA ALA A 274 -25.75 -1.95 1.23
C ALA A 274 -27.18 -2.53 1.27
N LYS A 275 -27.36 -3.76 0.79
CA LYS A 275 -28.65 -4.48 0.82
C LYS A 275 -28.84 -5.33 2.08
N LYS A 276 -27.89 -5.33 3.00
CA LYS A 276 -27.87 -6.18 4.21
C LYS A 276 -28.07 -7.66 3.89
N ILE A 277 -27.42 -8.15 2.84
CA ILE A 277 -27.49 -9.55 2.38
C ILE A 277 -26.31 -10.34 2.93
N GLY A 278 -26.60 -11.34 3.76
CA GLY A 278 -25.59 -12.19 4.41
C GLY A 278 -25.24 -11.69 5.81
N ASN A 279 -24.20 -12.27 6.39
CA ASN A 279 -23.70 -11.99 7.74
C ASN A 279 -22.29 -11.38 7.75
N THR A 280 -21.79 -10.89 6.59
CA THR A 280 -20.48 -10.25 6.50
C THR A 280 -20.39 -9.05 7.42
N ASN A 281 -19.41 -9.05 8.31
CA ASN A 281 -19.13 -7.92 9.20
C ASN A 281 -17.78 -7.24 8.92
N PHE A 282 -16.91 -7.83 8.12
CA PHE A 282 -15.66 -7.19 7.72
C PHE A 282 -15.44 -7.31 6.21
N ILE A 283 -15.14 -6.19 5.54
CA ILE A 283 -14.75 -6.19 4.13
C ILE A 283 -13.31 -5.68 4.02
N GLU A 284 -12.39 -6.57 3.66
CA GLU A 284 -11.07 -6.19 3.17
C GLU A 284 -11.19 -5.86 1.68
N GLY A 285 -11.01 -4.58 1.33
CA GLY A 285 -11.13 -4.12 -0.04
C GLY A 285 -9.78 -3.81 -0.68
N MET A 286 -9.38 -4.61 -1.68
CA MET A 286 -8.21 -4.35 -2.49
C MET A 286 -8.64 -3.99 -3.92
N ALA A 287 -8.29 -2.79 -4.39
CA ALA A 287 -8.67 -2.35 -5.74
C ALA A 287 -7.95 -3.11 -6.87
N CYS A 288 -6.77 -3.65 -6.59
CA CYS A 288 -5.93 -4.41 -7.52
C CYS A 288 -6.10 -5.91 -7.28
N VAL A 289 -6.08 -6.70 -8.36
CA VAL A 289 -6.06 -8.17 -8.30
C VAL A 289 -4.71 -8.65 -7.77
N GLY A 290 -4.70 -9.65 -6.90
CA GLY A 290 -3.58 -10.06 -6.06
C GLY A 290 -3.39 -9.20 -4.80
N GLY A 291 -4.10 -8.08 -4.63
CA GLY A 291 -3.78 -7.08 -3.61
C GLY A 291 -2.66 -6.13 -4.03
N CYS A 292 -1.87 -5.65 -3.07
CA CYS A 292 -0.78 -4.69 -3.34
C CYS A 292 0.33 -5.26 -4.23
N ILE A 293 0.55 -6.58 -4.22
CA ILE A 293 1.52 -7.25 -5.13
C ILE A 293 1.12 -7.17 -6.62
N GLY A 294 -0.15 -6.86 -6.93
CA GLY A 294 -0.63 -6.60 -8.29
C GLY A 294 -0.85 -5.12 -8.59
N GLY A 295 -0.27 -4.23 -7.77
CA GLY A 295 -0.37 -2.79 -7.92
C GLY A 295 0.23 -2.27 -9.24
N ALA A 296 -0.27 -1.14 -9.72
CA ALA A 296 0.16 -0.57 -11.01
C ALA A 296 1.61 -0.05 -11.02
N GLY A 297 2.25 0.11 -9.86
CA GLY A 297 3.66 0.52 -9.72
C GLY A 297 4.57 -0.62 -9.25
N CYS A 298 4.15 -1.87 -9.41
CA CYS A 298 4.98 -3.05 -9.23
C CYS A 298 5.93 -3.25 -10.41
N LEU A 299 7.12 -3.81 -10.16
CA LEU A 299 8.06 -4.23 -11.20
C LEU A 299 7.65 -5.57 -11.83
N THR A 300 6.99 -6.42 -11.04
CA THR A 300 6.58 -7.76 -11.45
C THR A 300 5.13 -8.00 -11.07
N HIS A 301 4.40 -8.68 -11.96
CA HIS A 301 3.02 -9.11 -11.73
C HIS A 301 2.97 -10.62 -11.99
N GLY A 302 2.80 -11.43 -10.95
CA GLY A 302 2.77 -12.88 -11.11
C GLY A 302 2.19 -13.62 -9.91
N GLU A 303 1.64 -14.82 -10.16
CA GLU A 303 1.05 -15.68 -9.13
C GLU A 303 2.05 -16.09 -8.04
N LYS A 304 3.35 -16.17 -8.39
CA LYS A 304 4.43 -16.48 -7.45
C LYS A 304 4.60 -15.42 -6.37
N ASN A 305 4.18 -14.18 -6.60
CA ASN A 305 4.37 -13.08 -5.67
C ASN A 305 3.63 -13.34 -4.33
N LYS A 306 2.48 -14.03 -4.37
CA LYS A 306 1.76 -14.40 -3.15
C LYS A 306 2.57 -15.36 -2.27
N ALA A 307 3.13 -16.40 -2.88
CA ALA A 307 3.95 -17.39 -2.19
C ALA A 307 5.23 -16.80 -1.62
N GLU A 308 5.87 -15.87 -2.35
CA GLU A 308 7.05 -15.16 -1.85
C GLU A 308 6.72 -14.26 -0.66
N VAL A 309 5.59 -13.54 -0.69
CA VAL A 309 5.13 -12.75 0.47
C VAL A 309 4.84 -13.64 1.68
N ASP A 310 4.17 -14.78 1.50
CA ASP A 310 3.91 -15.72 2.60
C ASP A 310 5.20 -16.34 3.14
N LYS A 311 6.18 -16.62 2.28
CA LYS A 311 7.50 -17.11 2.69
C LYS A 311 8.27 -16.06 3.48
N TYR A 312 8.32 -14.82 2.98
CA TYR A 312 8.96 -13.70 3.65
C TYR A 312 8.27 -13.37 4.99
N GLY A 313 6.94 -13.48 5.06
CA GLY A 313 6.20 -13.33 6.31
C GLY A 313 6.70 -14.29 7.39
N LYS A 314 6.99 -15.56 7.04
CA LYS A 314 7.43 -16.58 8.00
C LYS A 314 8.81 -16.31 8.58
N GLU A 315 9.62 -15.51 7.88
CA GLU A 315 10.96 -15.09 8.30
C GLU A 315 10.92 -14.02 9.40
N ALA A 316 9.76 -13.42 9.70
CA ALA A 316 9.62 -12.42 10.77
C ALA A 316 10.08 -12.98 12.12
N TYR A 317 10.88 -12.22 12.88
CA TYR A 317 11.22 -12.59 14.25
C TYR A 317 9.97 -12.61 15.13
N GLU A 318 9.18 -11.55 15.07
CA GLU A 318 7.94 -11.43 15.84
C GLU A 318 6.82 -12.26 15.22
N LYS A 319 6.15 -13.06 16.05
CA LYS A 319 5.11 -14.00 15.59
C LYS A 319 3.70 -13.47 15.79
N THR A 320 3.51 -12.51 16.69
CA THR A 320 2.21 -11.93 17.04
C THR A 320 2.20 -10.43 16.70
N ILE A 321 1.00 -9.87 16.58
CA ILE A 321 0.80 -8.43 16.38
C ILE A 321 1.25 -7.69 17.64
N ALA A 322 0.85 -8.18 18.82
CA ALA A 322 1.21 -7.62 20.12
C ALA A 322 2.72 -7.52 20.35
N ASP A 323 3.48 -8.57 20.01
CA ASP A 323 4.94 -8.57 20.16
C ASP A 323 5.57 -7.51 19.23
N ALA A 324 5.13 -7.44 17.97
CA ALA A 324 5.65 -6.47 17.01
C ALA A 324 5.36 -5.00 17.40
N ILE A 325 4.16 -4.72 17.93
CA ILE A 325 3.80 -3.36 18.37
C ILE A 325 4.32 -3.03 19.78
N SER A 326 4.91 -3.97 20.51
CA SER A 326 5.45 -3.73 21.86
C SER A 326 6.52 -2.63 21.89
N VAL A 327 7.21 -2.42 20.76
CA VAL A 327 8.17 -1.34 20.54
C VAL A 327 7.58 0.06 20.75
N LEU A 328 6.26 0.21 20.69
CA LEU A 328 5.55 1.47 20.96
C LEU A 328 5.52 1.87 22.44
N ASN A 329 5.79 0.92 23.35
CA ASN A 329 5.68 1.12 24.80
C ASN A 329 7.02 1.53 25.45
N HIS A 330 8.03 1.85 24.65
CA HIS A 330 9.38 2.23 25.06
C HIS A 330 9.74 3.63 24.56
#